data_AF-A0AAD9PWW1-F1
#
_entry.id   AF-A0AAD9PWW1-F1
#
_cell.length_a   1.000
_cell.length_b   1.000
_cell.length_c   1.000
_cell.angle_alpha   90.00
_cell.angle_beta   90.00
_cell.angle_gamma   90.00
#
_symmetry.space_group_name_H-M   'P 1'
#
loop_
_entity.id
_entity.type
_entity.pdbx_description
1 polymer ?
#
loop_
_entity_poly.entity_id
_entity_poly.type
_entity_poly.pdbx_seq_one_letter_code
_entity_poly.pdbx_strand_id
1 'polypeptide(L)'
;MNVVICNYGELFYNCSNVRFLHLIGMNFSSWWSNVDLGPPDPILGITEAFKKDANPKKINLGVGAYRDDNGKPNVLPSVKKAEEKLLAKNQDKEYAPIHGLPEFTLSAAKLAFGEDSDVIKNGLNASAQAISGTGALRIGAAFLNSFFPGSKDVWLPTPSWGNHTPILKHSGLGVKQYRYYDAQTCGFDFKGCVEDILKIPENSVIVLHACAHNPTGVDPKEEEWKELSQVIKDRKLFPYFDMAYQGFASGDTDKDAWALRYFLQQGHNVMVAQSFAKNMGLYGERVGMVTVTCKSKEEAERVLSQIKILIRPMYSNPPIHGARVAGIVLSDPELRPQWEKEVKGMADRIISMRQQLVDNLKEEGSSHNWSHITDQIGMFCFTGLKPDQVERLTKEFSIYLTKDGRISIAGVSTGNVGYLAHAIHELDKKFSGFKRGLEQKELVNDSQIKKLKTEAKAANSFQFKGNKVQFEFNSSLLDSINSASASLLEGNLNRVNQELENAKTLLNKRNKAIRFVVKSSAGWTAVEENESDELADD
;
A
#
# COMPACT_ATOMS: atom_id res chain seq x y z
N MET A 1 -38.05 -41.50 -52.48
CA MET A 1 -39.20 -41.78 -53.36
C MET A 1 -40.38 -42.15 -52.46
N ASN A 2 -41.50 -41.43 -52.62
CA ASN A 2 -42.84 -41.63 -52.06
C ASN A 2 -43.06 -41.27 -50.56
N VAL A 3 -43.72 -40.15 -50.20
CA VAL A 3 -45.17 -39.78 -50.29
C VAL A 3 -45.94 -40.51 -49.14
N VAL A 4 -46.75 -39.91 -48.23
CA VAL A 4 -47.33 -38.56 -48.03
C VAL A 4 -48.28 -38.61 -46.80
N ILE A 5 -48.50 -37.44 -46.15
CA ILE A 5 -49.73 -36.94 -45.44
C ILE A 5 -50.25 -37.73 -44.21
N CYS A 6 -50.01 -37.22 -42.98
CA CYS A 6 -50.88 -36.32 -42.17
C CYS A 6 -52.26 -36.89 -41.78
N ASN A 7 -52.51 -37.06 -40.47
CA ASN A 7 -53.70 -36.44 -39.87
C ASN A 7 -53.66 -36.26 -38.34
N TYR A 8 -54.29 -35.15 -37.95
CA TYR A 8 -54.42 -34.52 -36.64
C TYR A 8 -55.18 -35.33 -35.59
N GLY A 9 -54.91 -35.03 -34.31
CA GLY A 9 -55.73 -35.44 -33.16
C GLY A 9 -55.18 -34.91 -31.83
N GLU A 10 -55.61 -33.70 -31.49
CA GLU A 10 -55.30 -32.91 -30.28
C GLU A 10 -55.38 -33.67 -28.95
N LEU A 11 -54.52 -33.27 -27.98
CA LEU A 11 -54.97 -32.90 -26.63
C LEU A 11 -53.83 -32.20 -25.85
N PHE A 12 -53.97 -30.87 -25.75
CA PHE A 12 -53.65 -29.97 -24.64
C PHE A 12 -52.54 -30.36 -23.64
N TYR A 13 -51.51 -29.52 -23.51
CA TYR A 13 -51.29 -28.76 -22.27
C TYR A 13 -50.33 -27.58 -22.51
N ASN A 14 -50.81 -26.42 -22.08
CA ASN A 14 -50.20 -25.10 -22.14
C ASN A 14 -49.06 -25.00 -21.12
N CYS A 15 -47.84 -24.68 -21.55
CA CYS A 15 -46.81 -24.13 -20.66
C CYS A 15 -45.95 -23.12 -21.44
N SER A 16 -46.47 -21.91 -21.54
CA SER A 16 -45.82 -20.75 -22.11
C SER A 16 -44.73 -20.25 -21.17
N ASN A 17 -43.47 -20.62 -21.44
CA ASN A 17 -42.27 -19.85 -21.10
C ASN A 17 -41.02 -20.50 -21.72
N VAL A 18 -41.00 -20.61 -23.05
CA VAL A 18 -39.76 -20.93 -23.78
C VAL A 18 -39.03 -19.61 -24.00
N ARG A 19 -38.00 -19.34 -23.19
CA ARG A 19 -36.96 -18.38 -23.56
C ARG A 19 -36.43 -18.82 -24.92
N PHE A 20 -36.68 -18.01 -25.95
CA PHE A 20 -35.99 -18.11 -27.23
C PHE A 20 -34.49 -18.06 -26.96
N LEU A 21 -33.83 -19.21 -26.96
CA LEU A 21 -32.40 -19.31 -27.14
C LEU A 21 -32.10 -18.75 -28.53
N HIS A 22 -31.76 -17.47 -28.58
CA HIS A 22 -30.98 -16.92 -29.68
C HIS A 22 -29.63 -17.64 -29.64
N LEU A 23 -29.56 -18.79 -30.33
CA LEU A 23 -28.33 -19.35 -30.87
C LEU A 23 -27.83 -18.36 -31.93
N ILE A 24 -27.32 -17.22 -31.47
CA ILE A 24 -26.37 -16.45 -32.27
C ILE A 24 -25.18 -17.38 -32.39
N GLY A 25 -24.95 -17.87 -33.60
CA GLY A 25 -23.72 -18.57 -33.93
C GLY A 25 -22.56 -17.68 -33.50
N MET A 26 -21.93 -18.03 -32.38
CA MET A 26 -20.65 -17.46 -32.00
C MET A 26 -19.71 -17.94 -33.09
N ASN A 27 -19.50 -17.11 -34.10
CA ASN A 27 -18.30 -17.17 -34.92
C ASN A 27 -17.14 -17.03 -33.93
N PHE A 28 -16.60 -18.16 -33.46
CA PHE A 28 -15.34 -18.20 -32.74
C PHE A 28 -14.27 -17.78 -33.75
N SER A 29 -14.06 -16.46 -33.88
CA SER A 29 -13.02 -15.90 -34.75
C SER A 29 -11.62 -16.27 -34.28
N SER A 30 -11.48 -16.62 -32.99
CA SER A 30 -10.27 -17.14 -32.36
C SER A 30 -10.61 -17.76 -31.00
N TRP A 31 -9.77 -18.69 -30.52
CA TRP A 31 -9.83 -19.22 -29.15
C TRP A 31 -9.71 -18.14 -28.08
N TRP A 32 -9.10 -16.99 -28.42
CA TRP A 32 -8.72 -15.93 -27.48
C TRP A 32 -9.49 -14.63 -27.69
N SER A 33 -10.57 -14.63 -28.48
CA SER A 33 -11.30 -13.41 -28.86
C SER A 33 -11.89 -12.64 -27.68
N ASN A 34 -12.10 -13.29 -26.54
CA ASN A 34 -12.65 -12.70 -25.31
C ASN A 34 -11.61 -12.55 -24.19
N VAL A 35 -10.31 -12.73 -24.48
CA VAL A 35 -9.26 -12.50 -23.49
C VAL A 35 -8.96 -11.01 -23.44
N ASP A 36 -9.38 -10.35 -22.37
CA ASP A 36 -9.12 -8.94 -22.14
C ASP A 36 -7.63 -8.66 -21.94
N LEU A 37 -7.18 -7.49 -22.40
CA LEU A 37 -5.83 -7.00 -22.09
C LEU A 37 -5.71 -6.78 -20.58
N GLY A 38 -4.77 -7.50 -19.95
CA GLY A 38 -4.49 -7.33 -18.53
C GLY A 38 -4.05 -5.90 -18.19
N PRO A 39 -4.33 -5.40 -16.96
CA PRO A 39 -3.89 -4.08 -16.56
C PRO A 39 -2.35 -4.01 -16.56
N PRO A 40 -1.74 -2.87 -16.96
CA PRO A 40 -0.30 -2.71 -16.88
C PRO A 40 0.17 -2.79 -15.43
N ASP A 41 1.32 -3.45 -15.19
CA ASP A 41 1.92 -3.49 -13.86
C ASP A 41 2.33 -2.06 -13.44
N PRO A 42 1.84 -1.56 -12.30
CA PRO A 42 2.03 -0.17 -11.89
C PRO A 42 3.50 0.19 -11.62
N ILE A 43 4.38 -0.79 -11.41
CA ILE A 43 5.81 -0.59 -11.18
C ILE A 43 6.60 -0.71 -12.48
N LEU A 44 6.28 -1.70 -13.33
CA LEU A 44 6.98 -1.89 -14.60
C LEU A 44 6.74 -0.73 -15.57
N GLY A 45 5.51 -0.22 -15.66
CA GLY A 45 5.19 0.94 -16.49
C GLY A 45 6.01 2.19 -16.16
N ILE A 46 6.33 2.40 -14.87
CA ILE A 46 7.19 3.50 -14.41
C ILE A 46 8.61 3.35 -14.95
N THR A 47 9.17 2.13 -14.91
CA THR A 47 10.53 1.87 -15.41
C THR A 47 10.62 2.05 -16.92
N GLU A 48 9.58 1.67 -17.66
CA GLU A 48 9.52 1.90 -19.11
C GLU A 48 9.44 3.39 -19.45
N ALA A 49 8.60 4.15 -18.75
CA ALA A 49 8.50 5.59 -18.93
C ALA A 49 9.85 6.29 -18.62
N PHE A 50 10.49 5.92 -17.51
CA PHE A 50 11.82 6.38 -17.15
C PHE A 50 12.87 6.08 -18.24
N LYS A 51 12.83 4.89 -18.85
CA LYS A 51 13.78 4.53 -19.92
C LYS A 51 13.61 5.41 -21.17
N LYS A 52 12.36 5.77 -21.52
CA LYS A 52 12.03 6.59 -22.69
C LYS A 52 12.35 8.07 -22.51
N ASP A 53 12.42 8.57 -21.28
CA ASP A 53 12.74 9.97 -21.00
C ASP A 53 14.20 10.29 -21.38
N ALA A 54 14.41 11.37 -22.12
CA ALA A 54 15.73 11.83 -22.56
C ALA A 54 16.38 12.83 -21.57
N ASN A 55 15.67 13.27 -20.54
CA ASN A 55 16.19 14.21 -19.55
C ASN A 55 17.40 13.60 -18.81
N PRO A 56 18.59 14.24 -18.84
CA PRO A 56 19.78 13.72 -18.16
C PRO A 56 19.68 13.74 -16.63
N LYS A 57 18.73 14.50 -16.06
CA LYS A 57 18.49 14.58 -14.61
C LYS A 57 17.41 13.61 -14.10
N LYS A 58 16.87 12.75 -14.97
CA LYS A 58 15.80 11.81 -14.60
C LYS A 58 16.21 10.88 -13.45
N ILE A 59 15.29 10.59 -12.54
CA ILE A 59 15.51 9.70 -11.40
C ILE A 59 14.47 8.57 -11.42
N ASN A 60 14.91 7.31 -11.23
CA ASN A 60 14.02 6.17 -11.06
C ASN A 60 13.91 5.77 -9.58
N LEU A 61 12.82 6.20 -8.94
CA LEU A 61 12.44 5.82 -7.59
C LEU A 61 11.36 4.73 -7.57
N GLY A 62 10.96 4.18 -8.72
CA GLY A 62 10.04 3.05 -8.83
C GLY A 62 10.73 1.68 -8.70
N VAL A 63 12.06 1.63 -8.84
CA VAL A 63 12.82 0.38 -8.94
C VAL A 63 12.82 -0.44 -7.64
N GLY A 64 12.41 -1.71 -7.73
CA GLY A 64 12.39 -2.64 -6.60
C GLY A 64 13.70 -3.40 -6.35
N ALA A 65 14.84 -2.79 -6.67
CA ALA A 65 16.17 -3.41 -6.54
C ALA A 65 17.23 -2.38 -6.15
N TYR A 66 18.20 -2.81 -5.35
CA TYR A 66 19.33 -1.99 -4.93
C TYR A 66 20.14 -1.47 -6.12
N ARG A 67 20.66 -0.24 -5.99
CA ARG A 67 21.64 0.36 -6.87
C ARG A 67 22.80 0.90 -6.06
N ASP A 68 23.98 0.91 -6.66
CA ASP A 68 25.12 1.66 -6.12
C ASP A 68 24.91 3.18 -6.23
N ASP A 69 25.87 3.96 -5.74
CA ASP A 69 25.77 5.43 -5.75
C ASP A 69 25.83 6.04 -7.17
N ASN A 70 26.21 5.25 -8.17
CA ASN A 70 26.18 5.63 -9.59
C ASN A 70 24.88 5.19 -10.29
N GLY A 71 23.90 4.68 -9.54
CA GLY A 71 22.63 4.20 -10.07
C GLY A 71 22.74 2.89 -10.87
N LYS A 72 23.82 2.11 -10.69
CA LYS A 72 24.06 0.84 -11.40
C LYS A 72 23.65 -0.38 -10.56
N PRO A 73 23.28 -1.51 -11.21
CA PRO A 73 23.09 -2.78 -10.49
C PRO A 73 24.36 -3.18 -9.72
N ASN A 74 24.19 -3.68 -8.50
CA ASN A 74 25.29 -4.13 -7.66
C ASN A 74 25.31 -5.66 -7.58
N VAL A 75 26.39 -6.30 -8.05
CA VAL A 75 26.64 -7.73 -7.83
C VAL A 75 27.71 -7.85 -6.76
N LEU A 76 27.34 -8.45 -5.62
CA LEU A 76 28.20 -8.52 -4.44
C LEU A 76 29.51 -9.27 -4.72
N PRO A 77 30.67 -8.75 -4.28
CA PRO A 77 31.94 -9.46 -4.44
C PRO A 77 31.96 -10.85 -3.80
N SER A 78 31.29 -11.06 -2.66
CA SER A 78 31.12 -12.40 -2.06
C SER A 78 30.38 -13.37 -2.99
N VAL A 79 29.35 -12.89 -3.69
CA VAL A 79 28.59 -13.66 -4.68
C VAL A 79 29.45 -14.01 -5.89
N LYS A 80 30.22 -13.06 -6.43
CA LYS A 80 31.14 -13.34 -7.55
C LYS A 80 32.18 -14.40 -7.19
N LYS A 81 32.78 -14.31 -6.00
CA LYS A 81 33.72 -15.32 -5.50
C LYS A 81 33.05 -16.68 -5.31
N ALA A 82 31.80 -16.72 -4.84
CA ALA A 82 31.05 -17.96 -4.74
C ALA A 82 30.77 -18.59 -6.11
N GLU A 83 30.50 -17.78 -7.14
CA GLU A 83 30.36 -18.25 -8.53
C GLU A 83 31.68 -18.80 -9.08
N GLU A 84 32.82 -18.13 -8.83
CA GLU A 84 34.15 -18.64 -9.19
C GLU A 84 34.44 -19.99 -8.53
N LYS A 85 34.18 -20.11 -7.21
CA LYS A 85 34.30 -21.38 -6.48
C LYS A 85 33.37 -22.46 -7.04
N LEU A 86 32.14 -22.09 -7.41
CA LEU A 86 31.17 -23.02 -8.01
C LEU A 86 31.64 -23.53 -9.38
N LEU A 87 32.14 -22.63 -10.23
CA LEU A 87 32.67 -22.97 -11.56
C LEU A 87 33.88 -23.91 -11.44
N ALA A 88 34.79 -23.64 -10.50
CA ALA A 88 35.97 -24.47 -10.26
C ALA A 88 35.62 -25.90 -9.80
N LYS A 89 34.48 -26.10 -9.13
CA LYS A 89 34.02 -27.44 -8.72
C LYS A 89 33.53 -28.30 -9.89
N ASN A 90 33.26 -27.71 -11.07
CA ASN A 90 32.79 -28.40 -12.27
C ASN A 90 31.62 -29.38 -12.02
N GLN A 91 30.64 -28.96 -11.22
CA GLN A 91 29.48 -29.78 -10.87
C GLN A 91 28.51 -29.96 -12.04
N ASP A 92 27.78 -31.07 -12.04
CA ASP A 92 26.71 -31.36 -12.99
C ASP A 92 25.53 -30.35 -12.87
N LYS A 93 24.55 -30.53 -13.76
CA LYS A 93 23.29 -29.77 -13.78
C LYS A 93 22.07 -30.69 -13.62
N GLU A 94 22.23 -31.77 -12.86
CA GLU A 94 21.12 -32.69 -12.59
C GLU A 94 20.00 -32.02 -11.79
N TYR A 95 18.82 -32.62 -11.83
CA TYR A 95 17.68 -32.14 -11.06
C TYR A 95 17.97 -32.11 -9.56
N ALA A 96 17.60 -31.01 -8.90
CA ALA A 96 17.57 -30.95 -7.45
C ALA A 96 16.49 -31.89 -6.87
N PRO A 97 16.61 -32.30 -5.59
CA PRO A 97 15.47 -32.79 -4.85
C PRO A 97 14.31 -31.78 -4.88
N ILE A 98 13.07 -32.26 -4.81
CA ILE A 98 11.86 -31.40 -4.87
C ILE A 98 11.89 -30.28 -3.80
N HIS A 99 12.48 -30.56 -2.63
CA HIS A 99 12.60 -29.61 -1.53
C HIS A 99 13.89 -28.77 -1.59
N GLY A 100 14.68 -28.88 -2.66
CA GLY A 100 15.91 -28.12 -2.87
C GLY A 100 17.18 -28.80 -2.41
N LEU A 101 18.28 -28.04 -2.46
CA LEU A 101 19.61 -28.50 -2.08
C LEU A 101 19.76 -28.48 -0.55
N PRO A 102 20.12 -29.60 0.10
CA PRO A 102 20.24 -29.68 1.56
C PRO A 102 21.20 -28.66 2.18
N GLU A 103 22.32 -28.37 1.51
CA GLU A 103 23.34 -27.43 1.99
C GLU A 103 22.78 -25.99 2.03
N PHE A 104 22.00 -25.62 1.01
CA PHE A 104 21.33 -24.33 0.95
C PHE A 104 20.21 -24.24 1.99
N THR A 105 19.32 -25.23 2.06
CA THR A 105 18.15 -25.16 2.95
C THR A 105 18.54 -25.11 4.42
N LEU A 106 19.58 -25.86 4.83
CA LEU A 106 20.12 -25.77 6.19
C LEU A 106 20.73 -24.40 6.48
N SER A 107 21.55 -23.87 5.57
CA SER A 107 22.21 -22.57 5.76
C SER A 107 21.20 -21.41 5.78
N ALA A 108 20.17 -21.46 4.93
CA ALA A 108 19.08 -20.49 4.90
C ALA A 108 18.22 -20.55 6.17
N ALA A 109 17.98 -21.75 6.71
CA ALA A 109 17.26 -21.92 7.98
C ALA A 109 18.06 -21.33 9.15
N LYS A 110 19.36 -21.64 9.23
CA LYS A 110 20.26 -21.08 10.25
C LYS A 110 20.31 -19.55 10.21
N LEU A 111 20.34 -18.95 9.02
CA LEU A 111 20.26 -17.50 8.87
C LEU A 111 18.96 -16.94 9.50
N ALA A 112 17.80 -17.54 9.21
CA ALA A 112 16.53 -17.08 9.78
C ALA A 112 16.43 -17.30 11.29
N PHE A 113 16.66 -18.52 11.74
CA PHE A 113 16.31 -18.95 13.08
C PHE A 113 17.45 -18.81 14.10
N GLY A 114 18.67 -18.53 13.63
CA GLY A 114 19.90 -18.54 14.41
C GLY A 114 20.62 -19.88 14.35
N GLU A 115 21.95 -19.86 14.48
CA GLU A 115 22.80 -21.06 14.44
C GLU A 115 22.42 -22.08 15.54
N ASP A 116 21.99 -21.58 16.70
CA ASP A 116 21.66 -22.38 17.88
C ASP A 116 20.17 -22.74 18.02
N SER A 117 19.36 -22.52 16.98
CA SER A 117 17.91 -22.68 17.03
C SER A 117 17.46 -24.08 17.43
N ASP A 118 16.60 -24.16 18.45
CA ASP A 118 15.92 -25.40 18.86
C ASP A 118 15.01 -25.97 17.76
N VAL A 119 14.48 -25.12 16.88
CA VAL A 119 13.69 -25.55 15.73
C VAL A 119 14.53 -26.43 14.81
N ILE A 120 15.78 -26.05 14.56
CA ILE A 120 16.70 -26.80 13.70
C ILE A 120 17.26 -28.01 14.45
N LYS A 121 17.77 -27.83 15.67
CA LYS A 121 18.38 -28.89 16.48
C LYS A 121 17.44 -30.07 16.71
N ASN A 122 16.15 -29.80 16.93
CA ASN A 122 15.15 -30.82 17.20
C ASN A 122 14.40 -31.29 15.92
N GLY A 123 14.78 -30.82 14.73
CA GLY A 123 14.17 -31.22 13.46
C GLY A 123 12.70 -30.81 13.32
N LEU A 124 12.34 -29.66 13.87
CA LEU A 124 10.98 -29.14 13.91
C LEU A 124 10.61 -28.28 12.69
N ASN A 125 11.53 -28.12 11.73
CA ASN A 125 11.30 -27.36 10.50
C ASN A 125 11.01 -28.25 9.29
N ALA A 126 9.88 -28.00 8.63
CA ALA A 126 9.63 -28.45 7.27
C ALA A 126 10.06 -27.35 6.28
N SER A 127 11.30 -27.45 5.79
CA SER A 127 11.89 -26.45 4.88
C SER A 127 11.97 -26.94 3.44
N ALA A 128 11.60 -26.09 2.49
CA ALA A 128 11.77 -26.34 1.06
C ALA A 128 12.25 -25.08 0.33
N GLN A 129 13.27 -25.24 -0.50
CA GLN A 129 13.70 -24.18 -1.42
C GLN A 129 12.56 -23.78 -2.36
N ALA A 130 12.46 -22.49 -2.63
CA ALA A 130 11.40 -21.91 -3.45
C ALA A 130 11.96 -20.93 -4.49
N ILE A 131 11.12 -20.57 -5.46
CA ILE A 131 11.41 -19.56 -6.50
C ILE A 131 11.35 -18.15 -5.88
N SER A 132 12.34 -17.84 -5.06
CA SER A 132 12.43 -16.66 -4.22
C SER A 132 11.27 -16.51 -3.23
N GLY A 133 11.12 -15.30 -2.65
CA GLY A 133 10.03 -15.00 -1.70
C GLY A 133 8.64 -15.19 -2.33
N THR A 134 8.45 -14.78 -3.59
CA THR A 134 7.18 -15.00 -4.32
C THR A 134 6.81 -16.48 -4.40
N GLY A 135 7.78 -17.34 -4.75
CA GLY A 135 7.57 -18.79 -4.79
C GLY A 135 7.28 -19.36 -3.41
N ALA A 136 8.00 -18.90 -2.38
CA ALA A 136 7.77 -19.32 -1.00
C ALA A 136 6.36 -18.97 -0.53
N LEU A 137 5.93 -17.73 -0.78
CA LEU A 137 4.57 -17.23 -0.53
C LEU A 137 3.51 -18.08 -1.23
N ARG A 138 3.73 -18.40 -2.52
CA ARG A 138 2.82 -19.23 -3.31
C ARG A 138 2.69 -20.65 -2.77
N ILE A 139 3.81 -21.28 -2.42
CA ILE A 139 3.82 -22.64 -1.84
C ILE A 139 3.12 -22.64 -0.48
N GLY A 140 3.46 -21.69 0.39
CA GLY A 140 2.80 -21.55 1.69
C GLY A 140 1.30 -21.29 1.56
N ALA A 141 0.87 -20.43 0.63
CA ALA A 141 -0.54 -20.20 0.35
C ALA A 141 -1.26 -21.46 -0.15
N ALA A 142 -0.64 -22.24 -1.04
CA ALA A 142 -1.20 -23.52 -1.48
C ALA A 142 -1.30 -24.52 -0.32
N PHE A 143 -0.30 -24.57 0.56
CA PHE A 143 -0.31 -25.42 1.75
C PHE A 143 -1.42 -25.01 2.73
N LEU A 144 -1.57 -23.70 3.00
CA LEU A 144 -2.64 -23.18 3.85
C LEU A 144 -4.02 -23.50 3.28
N ASN A 145 -4.21 -23.34 1.97
CA ASN A 145 -5.48 -23.67 1.32
C ASN A 145 -5.83 -25.15 1.50
N SER A 146 -4.88 -26.06 1.26
CA SER A 146 -5.10 -27.50 1.34
C SER A 146 -5.23 -28.04 2.76
N PHE A 147 -4.45 -27.52 3.72
CA PHE A 147 -4.23 -28.21 4.99
C PHE A 147 -4.47 -27.37 6.25
N PHE A 148 -4.55 -26.03 6.15
CA PHE A 148 -4.80 -25.22 7.34
C PHE A 148 -6.20 -25.54 7.90
N PRO A 149 -6.32 -25.94 9.18
CA PRO A 149 -7.60 -26.38 9.74
C PRO A 149 -8.53 -25.22 10.12
N GLY A 150 -8.00 -24.01 10.22
CA GLY A 150 -8.74 -22.81 10.60
C GLY A 150 -9.37 -22.07 9.42
N SER A 151 -9.60 -20.77 9.62
CA SER A 151 -10.17 -19.90 8.59
C SER A 151 -9.30 -19.86 7.33
N LYS A 152 -9.96 -19.79 6.16
CA LYS A 152 -9.30 -19.56 4.87
C LYS A 152 -9.10 -18.07 4.56
N ASP A 153 -9.47 -17.19 5.50
CA ASP A 153 -9.13 -15.77 5.45
C ASP A 153 -7.69 -15.54 5.96
N VAL A 154 -6.91 -14.85 5.15
CA VAL A 154 -5.56 -14.39 5.47
C VAL A 154 -5.57 -12.88 5.65
N TRP A 155 -5.06 -12.41 6.78
CA TRP A 155 -5.06 -11.01 7.17
C TRP A 155 -3.72 -10.35 6.82
N LEU A 156 -3.79 -9.31 5.99
CA LEU A 156 -2.64 -8.52 5.55
C LEU A 156 -2.63 -7.14 6.24
N PRO A 157 -1.44 -6.55 6.48
CA PRO A 157 -1.38 -5.16 6.92
C PRO A 157 -1.95 -4.23 5.84
N THR A 158 -2.48 -3.09 6.26
CA THR A 158 -2.93 -2.03 5.35
C THR A 158 -1.96 -0.84 5.34
N PRO A 159 -1.29 -0.55 4.21
CA PRO A 159 -1.18 -1.38 3.00
C PRO A 159 -0.22 -2.57 3.21
N SER A 160 -0.09 -3.43 2.19
CA SER A 160 0.93 -4.50 2.13
C SER A 160 1.56 -4.53 0.74
N TRP A 161 2.52 -5.44 0.51
CA TRP A 161 3.09 -5.64 -0.82
C TRP A 161 1.99 -6.05 -1.79
N GLY A 162 1.84 -5.30 -2.89
CA GLY A 162 0.69 -5.44 -3.80
C GLY A 162 0.48 -6.86 -4.34
N ASN A 163 1.54 -7.68 -4.43
CA ASN A 163 1.46 -9.05 -4.92
C ASN A 163 0.97 -10.07 -3.87
N HIS A 164 0.87 -9.73 -2.59
CA HIS A 164 0.29 -10.62 -1.58
C HIS A 164 -1.16 -10.99 -1.92
N THR A 165 -1.98 -9.99 -2.26
CA THR A 165 -3.40 -10.20 -2.60
C THR A 165 -3.59 -11.19 -3.76
N PRO A 166 -2.99 -11.01 -4.95
CA PRO A 166 -3.14 -11.97 -6.04
C PRO A 166 -2.53 -13.34 -5.74
N ILE A 167 -1.40 -13.44 -5.01
CA ILE A 167 -0.85 -14.74 -4.61
C ILE A 167 -1.87 -15.52 -3.78
N LEU A 168 -2.47 -14.89 -2.77
CA LEU A 168 -3.43 -15.52 -1.88
C LEU A 168 -4.74 -15.87 -2.60
N LYS A 169 -5.32 -14.91 -3.34
CA LYS A 169 -6.56 -15.14 -4.09
C LYS A 169 -6.41 -16.22 -5.14
N HIS A 170 -5.31 -16.24 -5.91
CA HIS A 170 -5.04 -17.28 -6.89
C HIS A 170 -4.66 -18.64 -6.29
N SER A 171 -4.49 -18.71 -4.96
CA SER A 171 -4.35 -19.96 -4.20
C SER A 171 -5.66 -20.38 -3.53
N GLY A 172 -6.78 -19.67 -3.75
CA GLY A 172 -8.09 -20.00 -3.19
C GLY A 172 -8.35 -19.45 -1.78
N LEU A 173 -7.49 -18.57 -1.28
CA LEU A 173 -7.62 -17.98 0.06
C LEU A 173 -8.37 -16.65 0.02
N GLY A 174 -9.11 -16.37 1.10
CA GLY A 174 -9.69 -15.06 1.38
C GLY A 174 -8.61 -14.07 1.81
N VAL A 175 -8.81 -12.79 1.48
CA VAL A 175 -7.88 -11.71 1.88
C VAL A 175 -8.66 -10.70 2.70
N LYS A 176 -8.21 -10.48 3.93
CA LYS A 176 -8.69 -9.48 4.87
C LYS A 176 -7.54 -8.54 5.24
N GLN A 177 -7.87 -7.48 5.97
CA GLN A 177 -6.94 -6.38 6.24
C GLN A 177 -7.01 -5.96 7.71
N TYR A 178 -5.87 -5.56 8.28
CA TYR A 178 -5.77 -4.94 9.59
C TYR A 178 -4.95 -3.64 9.48
N ARG A 179 -5.29 -2.63 10.31
CA ARG A 179 -4.57 -1.34 10.33
C ARG A 179 -3.08 -1.52 10.62
N TYR A 180 -2.26 -0.73 9.94
CA TYR A 180 -0.81 -0.79 10.06
C TYR A 180 -0.16 0.59 9.86
N TYR A 181 -0.38 1.21 8.70
CA TYR A 181 0.18 2.53 8.40
C TYR A 181 -0.79 3.65 8.76
N ASP A 182 -0.33 4.64 9.52
CA ASP A 182 -1.05 5.88 9.75
C ASP A 182 -0.62 6.95 8.74
N ALA A 183 -1.52 7.35 7.85
CA ALA A 183 -1.26 8.37 6.84
C ALA A 183 -1.10 9.79 7.41
N GLN A 184 -1.55 10.06 8.64
CA GLN A 184 -1.38 11.37 9.28
C GLN A 184 0.03 11.55 9.83
N THR A 185 0.60 10.50 10.42
CA THR A 185 1.94 10.52 11.02
C THR A 185 3.02 9.94 10.11
N CYS A 186 2.63 9.27 9.01
CA CYS A 186 3.50 8.45 8.16
C CYS A 186 4.25 7.34 8.94
N GLY A 187 3.68 6.93 10.08
CA GLY A 187 4.25 5.97 11.03
C GLY A 187 3.36 4.74 11.24
N PHE A 188 3.62 4.01 12.33
CA PHE A 188 2.91 2.79 12.68
C PHE A 188 1.66 3.10 13.53
N ASP A 189 0.48 2.71 13.04
CA ASP A 189 -0.78 2.76 13.80
C ASP A 189 -0.84 1.58 14.78
N PHE A 190 -0.01 1.63 15.82
CA PHE A 190 0.07 0.55 16.80
C PHE A 190 -1.28 0.26 17.46
N LYS A 191 -1.96 1.32 17.92
CA LYS A 191 -3.26 1.20 18.59
C LYS A 191 -4.30 0.58 17.66
N GLY A 192 -4.44 1.08 16.44
CA GLY A 192 -5.39 0.54 15.48
C GLY A 192 -5.06 -0.90 15.05
N CYS A 193 -3.77 -1.21 14.92
CA CYS A 193 -3.29 -2.56 14.65
C CYS A 193 -3.73 -3.55 15.74
N VAL A 194 -3.45 -3.24 17.01
CA VAL A 194 -3.85 -4.09 18.14
C VAL A 194 -5.37 -4.23 18.24
N GLU A 195 -6.11 -3.13 18.10
CA GLU A 195 -7.58 -3.14 18.09
C GLU A 195 -8.17 -4.06 17.02
N ASP A 196 -7.56 -4.11 15.83
CA ASP A 196 -8.01 -4.97 14.75
C ASP A 196 -7.62 -6.42 14.99
N ILE A 197 -6.39 -6.69 15.43
CA ILE A 197 -5.92 -8.05 15.75
C ILE A 197 -6.80 -8.68 16.85
N LEU A 198 -7.24 -7.90 17.84
CA LEU A 198 -8.19 -8.35 18.89
C LEU A 198 -9.59 -8.72 18.35
N LYS A 199 -9.92 -8.35 17.10
CA LYS A 199 -11.20 -8.68 16.44
C LYS A 199 -11.07 -9.75 15.36
N ILE A 200 -9.85 -10.07 14.91
CA ILE A 200 -9.62 -11.15 13.93
C ILE A 200 -10.19 -12.47 14.48
N PRO A 201 -10.97 -13.27 13.74
CA PRO A 201 -11.46 -14.56 14.25
C PRO A 201 -10.32 -15.50 14.66
N GLU A 202 -10.45 -16.20 15.80
CA GLU A 202 -9.45 -17.18 16.24
C GLU A 202 -9.18 -18.23 15.14
N ASN A 203 -7.96 -18.77 15.11
CA ASN A 203 -7.51 -19.71 14.08
C ASN A 203 -7.57 -19.11 12.66
N SER A 204 -7.35 -17.80 12.51
CA SER A 204 -7.06 -17.17 11.21
C SER A 204 -5.55 -17.06 10.99
N VAL A 205 -5.14 -16.85 9.74
CA VAL A 205 -3.74 -16.59 9.38
C VAL A 205 -3.49 -15.09 9.35
N ILE A 206 -2.39 -14.63 9.94
CA ILE A 206 -1.93 -13.24 9.88
C ILE A 206 -0.57 -13.18 9.22
N VAL A 207 -0.43 -12.37 8.17
CA VAL A 207 0.85 -12.16 7.48
C VAL A 207 1.59 -11.01 8.12
N LEU A 208 2.84 -11.23 8.51
CA LEU A 208 3.71 -10.25 9.14
C LEU A 208 4.94 -10.02 8.25
N HIS A 209 5.31 -8.77 8.01
CA HIS A 209 6.61 -8.47 7.40
C HIS A 209 7.64 -8.52 8.53
N ALA A 210 8.68 -9.34 8.41
CA ALA A 210 9.66 -9.53 9.48
C ALA A 210 10.41 -8.23 9.83
N CYS A 211 10.72 -7.44 8.79
CA CYS A 211 11.35 -6.12 8.84
C CYS A 211 11.23 -5.45 7.45
N ALA A 212 11.55 -4.16 7.38
CA ALA A 212 11.48 -3.31 6.20
C ALA A 212 10.16 -3.47 5.44
N HIS A 213 9.04 -3.15 6.10
CA HIS A 213 7.70 -3.31 5.56
C HIS A 213 7.58 -2.72 4.14
N ASN A 214 7.08 -3.52 3.20
CA ASN A 214 6.83 -3.08 1.84
C ASN A 214 5.34 -2.82 1.67
N PRO A 215 4.91 -1.58 1.37
CA PRO A 215 5.71 -0.53 0.73
C PRO A 215 6.18 0.63 1.63
N THR A 216 5.82 0.67 2.90
CA THR A 216 5.90 1.91 3.69
C THR A 216 7.28 2.17 4.31
N GLY A 217 8.07 1.13 4.56
CA GLY A 217 9.27 1.18 5.39
C GLY A 217 8.99 1.33 6.90
N VAL A 218 7.73 1.39 7.32
CA VAL A 218 7.38 1.51 8.74
C VAL A 218 7.45 0.13 9.39
N ASP A 219 8.23 -0.04 10.44
CA ASP A 219 8.28 -1.28 11.22
C ASP A 219 7.89 -1.05 12.69
N PRO A 220 7.26 -2.02 13.37
CA PRO A 220 7.05 -1.96 14.81
C PRO A 220 8.39 -1.99 15.56
N LYS A 221 8.43 -1.28 16.69
CA LYS A 221 9.54 -1.35 17.65
C LYS A 221 9.52 -2.69 18.39
N GLU A 222 10.63 -3.06 19.03
CA GLU A 222 10.73 -4.32 19.78
C GLU A 222 9.62 -4.46 20.84
N GLU A 223 9.31 -3.42 21.62
CA GLU A 223 8.24 -3.47 22.62
C GLU A 223 6.84 -3.67 21.99
N GLU A 224 6.60 -3.06 20.83
CA GLU A 224 5.35 -3.25 20.08
C GLU A 224 5.26 -4.67 19.53
N TRP A 225 6.36 -5.23 19.03
CA TRP A 225 6.44 -6.64 18.61
C TRP A 225 6.17 -7.61 19.75
N LYS A 226 6.62 -7.32 20.98
CA LYS A 226 6.31 -8.14 22.16
C LYS A 226 4.81 -8.19 22.42
N GLU A 227 4.15 -7.03 22.39
CA GLU A 227 2.70 -6.95 22.57
C GLU A 227 1.95 -7.62 21.42
N LEU A 228 2.37 -7.40 20.17
CA LEU A 228 1.79 -8.09 19.02
C LEU A 228 1.93 -9.61 19.14
N SER A 229 3.09 -10.11 19.58
CA SER A 229 3.30 -11.54 19.80
C SER A 229 2.32 -12.10 20.85
N GLN A 230 2.12 -11.37 21.95
CA GLN A 230 1.22 -11.76 23.01
C GLN A 230 -0.23 -11.80 22.52
N VAL A 231 -0.71 -10.72 21.89
CA VAL A 231 -2.08 -10.64 21.37
C VAL A 231 -2.34 -11.69 20.30
N ILE A 232 -1.41 -11.92 19.38
CA ILE A 232 -1.52 -12.96 18.34
C ILE A 232 -1.62 -14.35 18.98
N LYS A 233 -0.85 -14.61 20.04
CA LYS A 233 -0.89 -15.88 20.79
C LYS A 233 -2.23 -16.08 21.50
N ASP A 234 -2.70 -15.05 22.21
CA ASP A 234 -3.97 -15.09 22.95
C ASP A 234 -5.17 -15.28 22.03
N ARG A 235 -5.12 -14.66 20.84
CA ARG A 235 -6.12 -14.80 19.79
C ARG A 235 -5.95 -16.07 18.94
N LYS A 236 -4.96 -16.92 19.24
CA LYS A 236 -4.66 -18.17 18.52
C LYS A 236 -4.56 -17.96 17.00
N LEU A 237 -3.92 -16.87 16.59
CA LEU A 237 -3.68 -16.61 15.17
C LEU A 237 -2.42 -17.33 14.72
N PHE A 238 -2.39 -17.78 13.46
CA PHE A 238 -1.24 -18.44 12.87
C PHE A 238 -0.35 -17.40 12.16
N PRO A 239 0.87 -17.11 12.64
CA PRO A 239 1.75 -16.13 12.02
C PRO A 239 2.41 -16.68 10.75
N TYR A 240 2.31 -15.91 9.67
CA TYR A 240 3.05 -16.14 8.43
C TYR A 240 3.99 -14.96 8.15
N PHE A 241 5.28 -15.14 8.43
CA PHE A 241 6.30 -14.14 8.17
C PHE A 241 6.73 -14.09 6.69
N ASP A 242 6.69 -12.91 6.08
CA ASP A 242 7.44 -12.58 4.86
C ASP A 242 8.74 -11.87 5.26
N MET A 243 9.88 -12.50 4.96
CA MET A 243 11.21 -12.05 5.36
C MET A 243 12.12 -11.89 4.13
N ALA A 244 11.90 -10.80 3.40
CA ALA A 244 12.60 -10.53 2.14
C ALA A 244 13.84 -9.63 2.28
N TYR A 245 14.07 -9.03 3.45
CA TYR A 245 15.05 -7.95 3.65
C TYR A 245 16.05 -8.19 4.79
N GLN A 246 16.16 -9.41 5.31
CA GLN A 246 17.06 -9.72 6.43
C GLN A 246 18.51 -9.29 6.14
N GLY A 247 19.07 -8.48 7.03
CA GLY A 247 20.37 -7.79 6.93
C GLY A 247 20.32 -6.50 6.12
N PHE A 248 19.47 -6.43 5.09
CA PHE A 248 19.35 -5.25 4.22
C PHE A 248 18.58 -4.10 4.89
N ALA A 249 17.79 -4.38 5.94
CA ALA A 249 16.98 -3.38 6.61
C ALA A 249 17.85 -2.52 7.54
N SER A 250 18.61 -3.14 8.45
CA SER A 250 19.46 -2.42 9.42
C SER A 250 20.97 -2.59 9.22
N GLY A 251 21.41 -3.46 8.31
CA GLY A 251 22.81 -3.88 8.18
C GLY A 251 23.21 -5.00 9.15
N ASP A 252 22.24 -5.58 9.87
CA ASP A 252 22.46 -6.63 10.87
C ASP A 252 21.40 -7.74 10.67
N THR A 253 21.87 -8.94 10.34
CA THR A 253 20.99 -10.07 10.01
C THR A 253 20.23 -10.61 11.21
N ASP A 254 20.77 -10.46 12.43
CA ASP A 254 20.15 -10.94 13.65
C ASP A 254 19.10 -9.95 14.16
N LYS A 255 19.41 -8.65 14.11
CA LYS A 255 18.42 -7.60 14.42
C LYS A 255 17.22 -7.69 13.50
N ASP A 256 17.44 -7.88 12.20
CA ASP A 256 16.37 -7.97 11.21
C ASP A 256 15.53 -9.25 11.30
N ALA A 257 16.03 -10.29 11.99
CA ALA A 257 15.30 -11.53 12.27
C ALA A 257 14.73 -11.60 13.69
N TRP A 258 14.93 -10.54 14.50
CA TRP A 258 14.58 -10.54 15.91
C TRP A 258 13.10 -10.84 16.15
N ALA A 259 12.18 -10.22 15.40
CA ALA A 259 10.74 -10.43 15.57
C ALA A 259 10.34 -11.90 15.34
N LEU A 260 10.87 -12.53 14.29
CA LEU A 260 10.66 -13.96 14.01
C LEU A 260 11.17 -14.82 15.18
N ARG A 261 12.40 -14.58 15.62
CA ARG A 261 13.05 -15.36 16.67
C ARG A 261 12.34 -15.18 18.02
N TYR A 262 11.86 -13.97 18.31
CA TYR A 262 11.07 -13.69 19.50
C TYR A 262 9.73 -14.46 19.48
N PHE A 263 9.02 -14.51 18.35
CA PHE A 263 7.80 -15.31 18.23
C PHE A 263 8.08 -16.80 18.50
N LEU A 264 9.17 -17.34 17.98
CA LEU A 264 9.57 -18.73 18.28
C LEU A 264 9.85 -18.93 19.77
N GLN A 265 10.56 -17.99 20.41
CA GLN A 265 10.83 -18.01 21.85
C GLN A 265 9.54 -17.97 22.68
N GLN A 266 8.52 -17.22 22.23
CA GLN A 266 7.21 -17.18 22.86
C GLN A 266 6.35 -18.42 22.55
N GLY A 267 6.89 -19.44 21.86
CA GLY A 267 6.23 -20.71 21.61
C GLY A 267 5.23 -20.69 20.45
N HIS A 268 5.34 -19.73 19.53
CA HIS A 268 4.56 -19.74 18.30
C HIS A 268 5.05 -20.82 17.35
N ASN A 269 4.11 -21.50 16.67
CA ASN A 269 4.40 -22.17 15.41
C ASN A 269 4.12 -21.19 14.27
N VAL A 270 5.05 -21.08 13.32
CA VAL A 270 5.01 -20.08 12.27
C VAL A 270 5.24 -20.70 10.90
N MET A 271 4.82 -19.97 9.87
CA MET A 271 5.30 -20.15 8.50
C MET A 271 6.21 -18.97 8.13
N VAL A 272 7.27 -19.22 7.37
CA VAL A 272 8.23 -18.18 6.95
C VAL A 272 8.50 -18.31 5.45
N ALA A 273 8.42 -17.19 4.74
CA ALA A 273 8.87 -17.03 3.36
C ALA A 273 10.14 -16.17 3.35
N GLN A 274 11.27 -16.75 2.93
CA GLN A 274 12.56 -16.07 2.81
C GLN A 274 12.88 -15.73 1.35
N SER A 275 13.51 -14.58 1.13
CA SER A 275 14.07 -14.19 -0.16
C SER A 275 15.53 -13.79 -0.05
N PHE A 276 16.35 -14.23 -1.00
CA PHE A 276 17.75 -13.81 -1.14
C PHE A 276 17.96 -12.80 -2.27
N ALA A 277 16.86 -12.25 -2.82
CA ALA A 277 16.93 -11.34 -3.95
C ALA A 277 17.64 -10.03 -3.60
N LYS A 278 17.44 -9.51 -2.37
CA LYS A 278 17.94 -8.19 -1.97
C LYS A 278 19.26 -8.32 -1.21
N ASN A 279 19.28 -9.11 -0.14
CA ASN A 279 20.46 -9.25 0.72
C ASN A 279 21.68 -9.89 0.00
N MET A 280 21.48 -10.72 -1.01
CA MET A 280 22.59 -11.24 -1.85
C MET A 280 22.61 -10.64 -3.26
N GLY A 281 21.67 -9.75 -3.60
CA GLY A 281 21.55 -9.24 -4.97
C GLY A 281 21.17 -10.29 -6.02
N LEU A 282 20.69 -11.47 -5.59
CA LEU A 282 20.33 -12.60 -6.45
C LEU A 282 18.91 -12.47 -7.03
N TYR A 283 18.58 -11.27 -7.55
CA TYR A 283 17.23 -10.93 -8.02
C TYR A 283 16.72 -11.89 -9.09
N GLY A 284 17.52 -12.08 -10.15
CA GLY A 284 17.19 -12.90 -11.32
C GLY A 284 17.34 -14.40 -11.10
N GLU A 285 18.16 -14.81 -10.12
CA GLU A 285 18.42 -16.21 -9.79
C GLU A 285 17.28 -16.90 -9.03
N ARG A 286 16.34 -16.09 -8.51
CA ARG A 286 15.11 -16.54 -7.86
C ARG A 286 15.35 -17.47 -6.66
N VAL A 287 16.24 -17.07 -5.75
CA VAL A 287 16.60 -17.85 -4.56
C VAL A 287 15.74 -17.46 -3.35
N GLY A 288 15.17 -18.46 -2.68
CA GLY A 288 14.32 -18.31 -1.50
C GLY A 288 13.96 -19.65 -0.86
N MET A 289 13.22 -19.61 0.24
CA MET A 289 12.83 -20.79 0.99
C MET A 289 11.48 -20.56 1.68
N VAL A 290 10.66 -21.61 1.76
CA VAL A 290 9.51 -21.67 2.67
C VAL A 290 9.85 -22.62 3.82
N THR A 291 9.50 -22.23 5.04
CA THR A 291 9.61 -23.07 6.22
C THR A 291 8.32 -23.04 7.03
N VAL A 292 7.88 -24.22 7.48
CA VAL A 292 6.81 -24.37 8.48
C VAL A 292 7.41 -24.99 9.74
N THR A 293 7.24 -24.34 10.89
CA THR A 293 7.64 -24.93 12.18
C THR A 293 6.54 -25.82 12.73
N CYS A 294 6.94 -26.95 13.30
CA CYS A 294 6.05 -28.02 13.74
C CYS A 294 6.32 -28.37 15.22
N LYS A 295 5.40 -29.08 15.85
CA LYS A 295 5.51 -29.50 17.26
C LYS A 295 6.41 -30.71 17.47
N SER A 296 6.63 -31.50 16.42
CA SER A 296 7.49 -32.68 16.46
C SER A 296 8.19 -32.92 15.12
N LYS A 297 9.27 -33.69 15.16
CA LYS A 297 9.98 -34.14 13.97
C LYS A 297 9.08 -34.94 13.01
N GLU A 298 8.23 -35.81 13.56
CA GLU A 298 7.27 -36.59 12.77
C GLU A 298 6.27 -35.67 12.04
N GLU A 299 5.79 -34.62 12.70
CA GLU A 299 4.91 -33.63 12.07
C GLU A 299 5.64 -32.87 10.95
N ALA A 300 6.88 -32.46 11.18
CA ALA A 300 7.71 -31.80 10.16
C ALA A 300 7.92 -32.68 8.93
N GLU A 301 8.16 -33.98 9.11
CA GLU A 301 8.29 -34.94 8.01
C GLU A 301 7.00 -35.07 7.20
N ARG A 302 5.83 -35.16 7.87
CA ARG A 302 4.53 -35.19 7.20
C ARG A 302 4.26 -33.88 6.44
N VAL A 303 4.50 -32.73 7.06
CA VAL A 303 4.32 -31.41 6.43
C VAL A 303 5.22 -31.26 5.20
N LEU A 304 6.51 -31.60 5.32
CA LEU A 304 7.45 -31.53 4.20
C LEU A 304 7.05 -32.46 3.05
N SER A 305 6.51 -33.64 3.34
CA SER A 305 6.00 -34.56 2.31
C SER A 305 4.88 -33.93 1.48
N GLN A 306 3.94 -33.22 2.12
CA GLN A 306 2.85 -32.54 1.45
C GLN A 306 3.31 -31.31 0.69
N ILE A 307 4.26 -30.54 1.23
CA ILE A 307 4.91 -29.43 0.52
C ILE A 307 5.57 -29.94 -0.77
N LYS A 308 6.27 -31.08 -0.73
CA LYS A 308 6.85 -31.71 -1.93
C LYS A 308 5.78 -32.09 -2.96
N ILE A 309 4.65 -32.66 -2.52
CA ILE A 309 3.53 -33.01 -3.40
C ILE A 309 2.94 -31.76 -4.06
N LEU A 310 2.85 -30.63 -3.35
CA LEU A 310 2.39 -29.35 -3.91
C LEU A 310 3.40 -28.73 -4.89
N ILE A 311 4.69 -28.79 -4.58
CA ILE A 311 5.76 -28.24 -5.44
C ILE A 311 5.84 -28.98 -6.79
N ARG A 312 5.75 -30.32 -6.76
CA ARG A 312 5.96 -31.15 -7.94
C ARG A 312 5.11 -30.75 -9.17
N PRO A 313 3.79 -30.50 -9.07
CA PRO A 313 2.98 -30.04 -10.19
C PRO A 313 3.09 -28.54 -10.47
N MET A 314 3.70 -27.74 -9.57
CA MET A 314 3.94 -26.32 -9.83
C MET A 314 5.16 -26.12 -10.74
N TYR A 315 6.28 -26.78 -10.42
CA TYR A 315 7.53 -26.63 -11.19
C TYR A 315 8.49 -27.81 -11.04
N SER A 316 8.03 -28.97 -10.57
CA SER A 316 8.83 -30.19 -10.31
C SER A 316 9.87 -30.04 -9.20
N ASN A 317 10.93 -29.27 -9.43
CA ASN A 317 12.04 -29.03 -8.50
C ASN A 317 12.67 -27.64 -8.76
N PRO A 318 13.29 -27.02 -7.75
CA PRO A 318 13.74 -25.63 -7.83
C PRO A 318 15.09 -25.47 -8.56
N PRO A 319 15.43 -24.27 -9.07
CA PRO A 319 16.68 -24.01 -9.79
C PRO A 319 17.91 -24.13 -8.88
N ILE A 320 19.00 -24.69 -9.40
CA ILE A 320 20.19 -25.03 -8.60
C ILE A 320 21.24 -23.92 -8.50
N HIS A 321 21.41 -23.07 -9.52
CA HIS A 321 22.57 -22.16 -9.61
C HIS A 321 22.62 -21.18 -8.43
N GLY A 322 21.60 -20.32 -8.30
CA GLY A 322 21.54 -19.36 -7.19
C GLY A 322 21.53 -20.01 -5.81
N ALA A 323 20.94 -21.20 -5.64
CA ALA A 323 20.96 -21.92 -4.37
C ALA A 323 22.36 -22.45 -4.02
N ARG A 324 23.12 -22.95 -5.00
CA ARG A 324 24.54 -23.32 -4.80
C ARG A 324 25.37 -22.09 -4.43
N VAL A 325 25.18 -20.97 -5.12
CA VAL A 325 25.87 -19.71 -4.83
C VAL A 325 25.56 -19.23 -3.40
N ALA A 326 24.28 -19.11 -3.04
CA ALA A 326 23.87 -18.70 -1.69
C ALA A 326 24.35 -19.68 -0.61
N GLY A 327 24.28 -20.99 -0.88
CA GLY A 327 24.80 -22.03 0.02
C GLY A 327 26.31 -21.89 0.25
N ILE A 328 27.09 -21.62 -0.80
CA ILE A 328 28.54 -21.36 -0.69
C ILE A 328 28.79 -20.09 0.13
N VAL A 329 28.10 -18.98 -0.16
CA VAL A 329 28.27 -17.73 0.60
C VAL A 329 28.00 -17.94 2.09
N LEU A 330 26.93 -18.65 2.46
CA LEU A 330 26.51 -18.82 3.86
C LEU A 330 27.32 -19.86 4.64
N SER A 331 27.91 -20.85 3.96
CA SER A 331 28.65 -21.94 4.61
C SER A 331 30.16 -21.74 4.63
N ASP A 332 30.69 -20.86 3.76
CA ASP A 332 32.11 -20.58 3.69
C ASP A 332 32.54 -19.55 4.76
N PRO A 333 33.51 -19.88 5.63
CA PRO A 333 33.88 -19.04 6.76
C PRO A 333 34.56 -17.72 6.37
N GLU A 334 35.03 -17.58 5.13
CA GLU A 334 35.57 -16.33 4.61
C GLU A 334 34.50 -15.50 3.88
N LEU A 335 33.63 -16.17 3.11
CA LEU A 335 32.62 -15.47 2.31
C LEU A 335 31.44 -14.97 3.14
N ARG A 336 31.04 -15.67 4.21
CA ARG A 336 29.92 -15.22 5.04
C ARG A 336 30.22 -13.88 5.73
N PRO A 337 31.34 -13.69 6.45
CA PRO A 337 31.67 -12.39 7.04
C PRO A 337 31.85 -11.30 5.98
N GLN A 338 32.41 -11.65 4.81
CA GLN A 338 32.52 -10.71 3.70
C GLN A 338 31.13 -10.24 3.22
N TRP A 339 30.19 -11.18 3.03
CA TRP A 339 28.82 -10.90 2.64
C TRP A 339 28.09 -10.05 3.68
N GLU A 340 28.21 -10.36 4.97
CA GLU A 340 27.60 -9.57 6.06
C GLU A 340 28.10 -8.12 6.04
N LYS A 341 29.41 -7.91 5.81
CA LYS A 341 29.99 -6.56 5.62
C LYS A 341 29.45 -5.85 4.38
N GLU A 342 29.29 -6.55 3.27
CA GLU A 342 28.74 -6.00 2.03
C GLU A 342 27.27 -5.61 2.19
N VAL A 343 26.47 -6.44 2.86
CA VAL A 343 25.07 -6.17 3.21
C VAL A 343 24.96 -4.95 4.11
N LYS A 344 25.81 -4.88 5.15
CA LYS A 344 25.90 -3.71 6.01
C LYS A 344 26.22 -2.44 5.21
N GLY A 345 27.17 -2.49 4.28
CA GLY A 345 27.49 -1.35 3.42
C GLY A 345 26.31 -0.91 2.54
N MET A 346 25.50 -1.84 2.04
CA MET A 346 24.27 -1.50 1.30
C MET A 346 23.23 -0.82 2.22
N ALA A 347 23.01 -1.35 3.42
CA ALA A 347 22.08 -0.77 4.39
C ALA A 347 22.53 0.63 4.85
N ASP A 348 23.82 0.79 5.19
CA ASP A 348 24.41 2.06 5.61
C ASP A 348 24.24 3.13 4.52
N ARG A 349 24.37 2.78 3.24
CA ARG A 349 24.10 3.70 2.13
C ARG A 349 22.64 4.13 2.09
N ILE A 350 21.70 3.19 2.23
CA ILE A 350 20.26 3.50 2.24
C ILE A 350 19.90 4.42 3.41
N ILE A 351 20.44 4.14 4.60
CA ILE A 351 20.26 4.99 5.79
C ILE A 351 20.84 6.39 5.54
N SER A 352 22.04 6.47 4.97
CA SER A 352 22.67 7.74 4.61
C SER A 352 21.84 8.55 3.60
N MET A 353 21.26 7.91 2.59
CA MET A 353 20.38 8.59 1.62
C MET A 353 19.09 9.11 2.23
N ARG A 354 18.52 8.40 3.21
CA ARG A 354 17.36 8.90 3.98
C ARG A 354 17.72 10.16 4.74
N GLN A 355 18.84 10.13 5.47
CA GLN A 355 19.32 11.27 6.24
C GLN A 355 19.61 12.47 5.34
N GLN A 356 20.37 12.26 4.26
CA GLN A 356 20.71 13.32 3.31
C GLN A 356 19.47 13.92 2.65
N LEU A 357 18.44 13.12 2.35
CA LEU A 357 17.19 13.64 1.79
C LEU A 357 16.48 14.58 2.78
N VAL A 358 16.39 14.19 4.06
CA VAL A 358 15.81 15.04 5.11
C VAL A 358 16.61 16.32 5.30
N ASP A 359 17.94 16.21 5.35
CA ASP A 359 18.83 17.36 5.53
C ASP A 359 18.71 18.35 4.35
N ASN A 360 18.71 17.86 3.11
CA ASN A 360 18.54 18.70 1.92
C ASN A 360 17.14 19.34 1.86
N LEU A 361 16.08 18.64 2.26
CA LEU A 361 14.73 19.22 2.34
C LEU A 361 14.66 20.37 3.35
N LYS A 362 15.39 20.25 4.47
CA LYS A 362 15.52 21.30 5.47
C LYS A 362 16.33 22.48 4.95
N GLU A 363 17.44 22.23 4.26
CA GLU A 363 18.29 23.27 3.64
C GLU A 363 17.56 24.06 2.55
N GLU A 364 16.72 23.39 1.75
CA GLU A 364 15.84 24.03 0.76
C GLU A 364 14.78 24.94 1.43
N GLY A 365 14.53 24.76 2.74
CA GLY A 365 13.61 25.56 3.53
C GLY A 365 12.19 24.98 3.62
N SER A 366 12.03 23.66 3.47
CA SER A 366 10.73 23.00 3.67
C SER A 366 10.29 23.14 5.13
N SER A 367 9.02 23.51 5.35
CA SER A 367 8.41 23.61 6.67
C SER A 367 7.64 22.35 7.10
N HIS A 368 7.57 21.34 6.23
CA HIS A 368 6.95 20.05 6.55
C HIS A 368 7.87 19.22 7.47
N ASN A 369 7.26 18.41 8.34
CA ASN A 369 8.02 17.41 9.09
C ASN A 369 8.31 16.21 8.17
N TRP A 370 9.60 15.94 7.93
CA TRP A 370 10.09 14.83 7.12
C TRP A 370 10.77 13.71 7.93
N SER A 371 10.64 13.72 9.27
CA SER A 371 11.31 12.75 10.15
C SER A 371 10.95 11.30 9.83
N HIS A 372 9.75 11.04 9.29
CA HIS A 372 9.33 9.71 8.88
C HIS A 372 10.25 9.07 7.84
N ILE A 373 10.96 9.87 7.02
CA ILE A 373 11.92 9.35 6.04
C ILE A 373 13.08 8.63 6.75
N THR A 374 13.54 9.15 7.89
CA THR A 374 14.61 8.56 8.71
C THR A 374 14.09 7.53 9.71
N ASP A 375 12.83 7.64 10.16
CA ASP A 375 12.20 6.65 11.03
C ASP A 375 11.86 5.34 10.29
N GLN A 376 11.53 5.45 9.00
CA GLN A 376 11.28 4.31 8.12
C GLN A 376 12.59 3.58 7.75
N ILE A 377 12.48 2.27 7.59
CA ILE A 377 13.57 1.29 7.44
C ILE A 377 13.55 0.64 6.05
N GLY A 378 14.72 0.21 5.58
CA GLY A 378 14.87 -0.58 4.36
C GLY A 378 14.76 0.23 3.07
N MET A 379 14.47 -0.44 1.95
CA MET A 379 14.59 0.16 0.62
C MET A 379 13.49 1.17 0.27
N PHE A 380 12.31 1.04 0.87
CA PHE A 380 11.13 1.81 0.47
C PHE A 380 10.73 2.82 1.52
N CYS A 381 10.25 3.97 1.07
CA CYS A 381 9.75 5.05 1.90
C CYS A 381 8.40 5.48 1.36
N PHE A 382 7.39 5.52 2.22
CA PHE A 382 6.15 6.23 1.94
C PHE A 382 6.33 7.69 2.30
N THR A 383 6.40 8.54 1.26
CA THR A 383 6.74 9.96 1.42
C THR A 383 5.59 10.80 1.98
N GLY A 384 4.34 10.34 1.80
CA GLY A 384 3.13 11.15 2.06
C GLY A 384 2.73 12.05 0.88
N LEU A 385 3.49 12.03 -0.23
CA LEU A 385 3.15 12.77 -1.44
C LEU A 385 1.85 12.25 -2.07
N LYS A 386 0.99 13.19 -2.46
CA LYS A 386 -0.30 12.90 -3.10
C LYS A 386 -0.14 12.54 -4.58
N PRO A 387 -1.12 11.85 -5.19
CA PRO A 387 -1.03 11.45 -6.60
C PRO A 387 -0.78 12.61 -7.58
N ASP A 388 -1.32 13.80 -7.32
CA ASP A 388 -1.11 15.01 -8.13
C ASP A 388 0.33 15.54 -7.98
N GLN A 389 0.90 15.50 -6.78
CA GLN A 389 2.31 15.83 -6.53
C GLN A 389 3.25 14.84 -7.23
N VAL A 390 2.93 13.54 -7.18
CA VAL A 390 3.66 12.48 -7.90
C VAL A 390 3.65 12.71 -9.41
N GLU A 391 2.50 13.07 -9.98
CA GLU A 391 2.38 13.36 -11.40
C GLU A 391 3.21 14.58 -11.79
N ARG A 392 3.23 15.62 -10.96
CA ARG A 392 4.06 16.82 -11.15
C ARG A 392 5.55 16.49 -11.06
N LEU A 393 5.99 15.68 -10.10
CA LEU A 393 7.38 15.19 -10.05
C LEU A 393 7.79 14.48 -11.33
N THR A 394 6.90 13.65 -11.87
CA THR A 394 7.15 12.93 -13.12
C THR A 394 7.25 13.89 -14.31
N LYS A 395 6.29 14.82 -14.46
CA LYS A 395 6.19 15.70 -15.64
C LYS A 395 7.15 16.91 -15.60
N GLU A 396 7.29 17.56 -14.45
CA GLU A 396 8.09 18.79 -14.30
C GLU A 396 9.58 18.48 -14.02
N PHE A 397 9.89 17.34 -13.39
CA PHE A 397 11.23 17.05 -12.89
C PHE A 397 11.82 15.71 -13.37
N SER A 398 11.08 14.91 -14.16
CA SER A 398 11.52 13.58 -14.59
C SER A 398 11.86 12.64 -13.42
N ILE A 399 11.15 12.76 -12.30
CA ILE A 399 11.31 11.91 -11.12
C ILE A 399 10.16 10.90 -11.09
N TYR A 400 10.51 9.63 -11.26
CA TYR A 400 9.58 8.54 -11.48
C TYR A 400 9.38 7.71 -10.20
N LEU A 401 8.16 7.71 -9.66
CA LEU A 401 7.76 7.02 -8.43
C LEU A 401 6.32 6.49 -8.54
N THR A 402 5.89 5.62 -7.63
CA THR A 402 4.51 5.08 -7.70
C THR A 402 3.49 6.11 -7.20
N LYS A 403 2.26 6.02 -7.73
CA LYS A 403 1.17 6.98 -7.46
C LYS A 403 0.75 7.10 -6.00
N ASP A 404 1.08 6.10 -5.19
CA ASP A 404 0.86 6.06 -3.74
C ASP A 404 1.93 6.83 -2.93
N GLY A 405 2.89 7.48 -3.60
CA GLY A 405 3.94 8.25 -2.95
C GLY A 405 5.10 7.39 -2.43
N ARG A 406 5.14 6.08 -2.77
CA ARG A 406 6.31 5.24 -2.46
C ARG A 406 7.51 5.65 -3.30
N ILE A 407 8.64 5.88 -2.66
CA ILE A 407 9.95 5.96 -3.30
C ILE A 407 10.82 4.77 -2.92
N SER A 408 11.64 4.33 -3.86
CA SER A 408 12.76 3.45 -3.62
C SER A 408 13.98 4.30 -3.30
N ILE A 409 14.41 4.30 -2.04
CA ILE A 409 15.63 4.97 -1.59
C ILE A 409 16.85 4.43 -2.32
N ALA A 410 16.80 3.19 -2.80
CA ALA A 410 17.86 2.63 -3.64
C ALA A 410 18.13 3.45 -4.91
N GLY A 411 17.15 4.19 -5.44
CA GLY A 411 17.32 5.07 -6.60
C GLY A 411 17.93 6.45 -6.27
N VAL A 412 18.07 6.77 -4.97
CA VAL A 412 18.69 8.01 -4.49
C VAL A 412 20.20 7.79 -4.37
N SER A 413 20.98 8.79 -4.76
CA SER A 413 22.44 8.82 -4.65
C SER A 413 22.95 10.19 -4.21
N THR A 414 24.21 10.27 -3.80
CA THR A 414 24.85 11.55 -3.44
C THR A 414 24.78 12.58 -4.57
N GLY A 415 24.83 12.12 -5.83
CA GLY A 415 24.73 12.98 -7.01
C GLY A 415 23.31 13.46 -7.35
N ASN A 416 22.25 12.88 -6.79
CA ASN A 416 20.87 13.23 -7.15
C ASN A 416 19.97 13.63 -5.97
N VAL A 417 20.38 13.38 -4.72
CA VAL A 417 19.56 13.64 -3.52
C VAL A 417 19.18 15.11 -3.36
N GLY A 418 20.10 16.04 -3.67
CA GLY A 418 19.81 17.47 -3.66
C GLY A 418 18.77 17.87 -4.72
N TYR A 419 18.84 17.29 -5.93
CA TYR A 419 17.84 17.53 -6.98
C TYR A 419 16.46 16.99 -6.58
N LEU A 420 16.42 15.83 -5.94
CA LEU A 420 15.18 15.24 -5.41
C LEU A 420 14.56 16.14 -4.34
N ALA A 421 15.35 16.58 -3.35
CA ALA A 421 14.88 17.47 -2.29
C ALA A 421 14.34 18.79 -2.85
N HIS A 422 15.09 19.42 -3.76
CA HIS A 422 14.66 20.62 -4.47
C HIS A 422 13.32 20.42 -5.19
N ALA A 423 13.18 19.33 -5.97
CA ALA A 423 11.97 19.03 -6.71
C ALA A 423 10.75 18.83 -5.79
N ILE A 424 10.92 18.11 -4.67
CA ILE A 424 9.87 17.92 -3.67
C ILE A 424 9.44 19.28 -3.06
N HIS A 425 10.41 20.11 -2.66
CA HIS A 425 10.13 21.42 -2.07
C HIS A 425 9.43 22.40 -3.02
N GLU A 426 9.77 22.39 -4.30
CA GLU A 426 9.10 23.23 -5.31
C GLU A 426 7.61 22.91 -5.47
N LEU A 427 7.17 21.68 -5.14
CA LEU A 427 5.75 21.35 -5.09
C LEU A 427 5.04 22.10 -3.96
N ASP A 428 5.69 22.22 -2.81
CA ASP A 428 5.17 22.85 -1.59
C ASP A 428 5.13 24.38 -1.73
N LYS A 429 6.14 25.01 -2.36
CA LYS A 429 6.16 26.46 -2.62
C LYS A 429 5.00 26.91 -3.50
N LYS A 430 4.74 26.20 -4.61
CA LYS A 430 3.64 26.57 -5.52
C LYS A 430 2.28 26.42 -4.83
N PHE A 431 2.10 25.41 -3.99
CA PHE A 431 0.86 25.22 -3.25
C PHE A 431 0.67 26.27 -2.15
N SER A 432 1.71 26.59 -1.38
CA SER A 432 1.67 27.64 -0.37
C SER A 432 1.48 29.04 -0.96
N GLY A 433 2.08 29.33 -2.12
CA GLY A 433 1.85 30.55 -2.89
C GLY A 433 0.42 30.65 -3.43
N PHE A 434 -0.13 29.55 -3.95
CA PHE A 434 -1.51 29.49 -4.40
C PHE A 434 -2.51 29.64 -3.23
N LYS A 435 -2.28 28.94 -2.11
CA LYS A 435 -3.09 29.04 -0.89
C LYS A 435 -3.08 30.46 -0.33
N ARG A 436 -1.89 31.08 -0.24
CA ARG A 436 -1.75 32.48 0.17
C ARG A 436 -2.46 33.45 -0.79
N GLY A 437 -2.43 33.16 -2.09
CA GLY A 437 -3.17 33.91 -3.11
C GLY A 437 -4.70 33.77 -2.99
N LEU A 438 -5.19 32.58 -2.61
CA LEU A 438 -6.61 32.36 -2.30
C LEU A 438 -7.03 33.07 -1.02
N GLU A 439 -6.25 32.94 0.06
CA GLU A 439 -6.49 33.63 1.34
C GLU A 439 -6.45 35.16 1.16
N GLN A 440 -5.55 35.70 0.32
CA GLN A 440 -5.55 37.12 -0.02
C GLN A 440 -6.78 37.54 -0.83
N LYS A 441 -7.24 36.72 -1.79
CA LYS A 441 -8.49 37.00 -2.52
C LYS A 441 -9.71 36.95 -1.62
N GLU A 442 -9.74 36.03 -0.66
CA GLU A 442 -10.79 35.91 0.34
C GLU A 442 -10.80 37.14 1.27
N LEU A 443 -9.64 37.59 1.75
CA LEU A 443 -9.48 38.84 2.51
C LEU A 443 -9.89 40.10 1.72
N VAL A 444 -9.60 40.15 0.42
CA VAL A 444 -10.01 41.25 -0.47
C VAL A 444 -11.52 41.24 -0.69
N ASN A 445 -12.12 40.06 -0.87
CA ASN A 445 -13.57 39.92 -0.97
C ASN A 445 -14.26 40.28 0.36
N ASP A 446 -13.73 39.86 1.50
CA ASP A 446 -14.22 40.24 2.82
C ASP A 446 -14.11 41.75 3.09
N SER A 447 -13.04 42.37 2.61
CA SER A 447 -12.85 43.83 2.64
C SER A 447 -13.87 44.56 1.77
N GLN A 448 -14.12 44.10 0.54
CA GLN A 448 -15.16 44.64 -0.34
C GLN A 448 -16.56 44.46 0.25
N ILE A 449 -16.84 43.31 0.85
CA ILE A 449 -18.12 43.03 1.54
C ILE A 449 -18.26 43.91 2.78
N LYS A 450 -17.19 44.14 3.55
CA LYS A 450 -17.19 45.10 4.68
C LYS A 450 -17.44 46.53 4.20
N LYS A 451 -16.85 46.93 3.08
CA LYS A 451 -17.06 48.24 2.47
C LYS A 451 -18.52 48.43 2.03
N LEU A 452 -19.08 47.43 1.34
CA LEU A 452 -20.51 47.40 0.96
C LEU A 452 -21.44 47.39 2.19
N LYS A 453 -21.10 46.66 3.27
CA LYS A 453 -21.84 46.71 4.55
C LYS A 453 -21.77 48.08 5.23
N THR A 454 -20.68 48.83 5.04
CA THR A 454 -20.48 50.17 5.63
C THR A 454 -21.21 51.24 4.81
N GLU A 455 -21.17 51.13 3.48
CA GLU A 455 -21.92 51.99 2.56
C GLU A 455 -23.43 51.75 2.68
N ALA A 456 -23.89 50.50 2.83
CA ALA A 456 -25.29 50.16 3.09
C ALA A 456 -25.79 50.58 4.48
N LYS A 457 -24.91 50.67 5.50
CA LYS A 457 -25.27 51.20 6.83
C LYS A 457 -25.26 52.74 6.88
N ALA A 458 -24.55 53.40 5.97
CA ALA A 458 -24.50 54.87 5.89
C ALA A 458 -25.70 55.46 5.12
N ALA A 459 -26.33 54.70 4.21
CA ALA A 459 -27.53 55.11 3.50
C ALA A 459 -28.82 54.71 4.25
N ASN A 460 -29.06 55.31 5.42
CA ASN A 460 -30.33 55.16 6.13
C ASN A 460 -31.42 56.05 5.51
N SER A 461 -31.91 55.66 4.33
CA SER A 461 -33.30 55.91 3.92
C SER A 461 -33.73 54.86 2.91
N PHE A 462 -34.19 53.70 3.39
CA PHE A 462 -34.93 52.78 2.52
C PHE A 462 -36.26 53.46 2.16
N GLN A 463 -36.44 53.79 0.88
CA GLN A 463 -37.67 54.41 0.37
C GLN A 463 -38.91 53.55 0.64
N PHE A 464 -38.75 52.23 0.62
CA PHE A 464 -39.83 51.27 0.83
C PHE A 464 -39.57 50.35 2.03
N LYS A 465 -40.60 50.17 2.86
CA LYS A 465 -40.56 49.34 4.07
C LYS A 465 -40.23 47.87 3.77
N GLY A 466 -40.66 47.35 2.61
CA GLY A 466 -40.37 45.97 2.18
C GLY A 466 -38.88 45.71 2.00
N ASN A 467 -38.16 46.65 1.37
CA ASN A 467 -36.73 46.52 1.09
C ASN A 467 -35.91 46.55 2.38
N LYS A 468 -36.29 47.39 3.34
CA LYS A 468 -35.69 47.39 4.68
C LYS A 468 -35.82 46.03 5.37
N VAL A 469 -37.02 45.45 5.35
CA VAL A 469 -37.29 44.15 5.99
C VAL A 469 -36.51 43.02 5.31
N GLN A 470 -36.40 43.04 3.97
CA GLN A 470 -35.62 42.06 3.21
C GLN A 470 -34.11 42.19 3.47
N PHE A 471 -33.59 43.42 3.53
CA PHE A 471 -32.20 43.70 3.85
C PHE A 471 -31.83 43.22 5.26
N GLU A 472 -32.64 43.54 6.27
CA GLU A 472 -32.43 43.12 7.66
C GLU A 472 -32.45 41.58 7.78
N PHE A 473 -33.32 40.90 7.05
CA PHE A 473 -33.35 39.44 6.99
C PHE A 473 -32.05 38.86 6.39
N ASN A 474 -31.65 39.35 5.21
CA ASN A 474 -30.45 38.87 4.52
C ASN A 474 -29.18 39.10 5.36
N SER A 475 -29.06 40.28 5.99
CA SER A 475 -27.94 40.58 6.88
C SER A 475 -27.89 39.61 8.06
N SER A 476 -29.03 39.35 8.71
CA SER A 476 -29.10 38.46 9.87
C SER A 476 -28.77 37.00 9.52
N LEU A 477 -29.19 36.54 8.33
CA LEU A 477 -28.87 35.21 7.83
C LEU A 477 -27.37 35.08 7.54
N LEU A 478 -26.79 36.08 6.88
CA LEU A 478 -25.37 36.10 6.56
C LEU A 478 -24.49 36.13 7.82
N ASP A 479 -24.87 36.91 8.83
CA ASP A 479 -24.14 36.97 10.09
C ASP A 479 -24.16 35.61 10.82
N SER A 480 -25.27 34.87 10.75
CA SER A 480 -25.35 33.50 11.29
C SER A 480 -24.40 32.54 10.55
N ILE A 481 -24.32 32.63 9.22
CA ILE A 481 -23.42 31.79 8.40
C ILE A 481 -21.95 32.13 8.68
N ASN A 482 -21.61 33.41 8.77
CA ASN A 482 -20.25 33.84 9.07
C ASN A 482 -19.82 33.42 10.49
N SER A 483 -20.73 33.54 11.47
CA SER A 483 -20.49 33.07 12.85
C SER A 483 -20.26 31.56 12.89
N ALA A 484 -21.03 30.78 12.12
CA ALA A 484 -20.84 29.34 12.00
C ALA A 484 -19.47 29.01 11.37
N SER A 485 -19.08 29.69 10.30
CA SER A 485 -17.80 29.47 9.61
C SER A 485 -16.61 29.77 10.52
N ALA A 486 -16.63 30.90 11.24
CA ALA A 486 -15.59 31.25 12.21
C ALA A 486 -15.50 30.21 13.35
N SER A 487 -16.65 29.78 13.88
CA SER A 487 -16.69 28.77 14.96
C SER A 487 -16.18 27.38 14.51
N LEU A 488 -16.31 27.06 13.22
CA LEU A 488 -15.80 25.81 12.64
C LEU A 488 -14.27 25.82 12.57
N LEU A 489 -13.67 26.96 12.21
CA LEU A 489 -12.22 27.14 12.21
C LEU A 489 -11.62 27.03 13.63
N GLU A 490 -12.39 27.42 14.64
CA GLU A 490 -12.02 27.28 16.06
C GLU A 490 -12.30 25.87 16.64
N GLY A 491 -12.85 24.95 15.86
CA GLY A 491 -13.19 23.58 16.30
C GLY A 491 -14.40 23.51 17.26
N ASN A 492 -15.17 24.59 17.41
CA ASN A 492 -16.32 24.66 18.33
C ASN A 492 -17.61 24.17 17.65
N LEU A 493 -17.72 22.84 17.47
CA LEU A 493 -18.84 22.20 16.77
C LEU A 493 -20.21 22.48 17.42
N ASN A 494 -20.27 22.70 18.73
CA ASN A 494 -21.52 23.05 19.42
C ASN A 494 -22.07 24.41 18.96
N ARG A 495 -21.18 25.40 18.83
CA ARG A 495 -21.55 26.73 18.36
C ARG A 495 -21.90 26.73 16.87
N VAL A 496 -21.18 25.95 16.06
CA VAL A 496 -21.52 25.73 14.64
C VAL A 496 -22.97 25.24 14.50
N ASN A 497 -23.34 24.20 15.24
CA ASN A 497 -24.70 23.65 15.19
C ASN A 497 -25.75 24.67 15.62
N GLN A 498 -25.47 25.46 16.66
CA GLN A 498 -26.38 26.49 17.13
C GLN A 498 -26.64 27.57 16.06
N GLU A 499 -25.60 28.05 15.40
CA GLU A 499 -25.72 29.10 14.38
C GLU A 499 -26.41 28.60 13.10
N LEU A 500 -26.18 27.33 12.72
CA LEU A 500 -26.89 26.70 11.61
C LEU A 500 -28.38 26.51 11.93
N GLU A 501 -28.75 26.19 13.16
CA GLU A 501 -30.16 26.12 13.57
C GLU A 501 -30.83 27.51 13.62
N ASN A 502 -30.09 28.55 14.01
CA ASN A 502 -30.57 29.94 13.90
C ASN A 502 -30.86 30.32 12.44
N ALA A 503 -29.93 30.01 11.52
CA ALA A 503 -30.09 30.26 10.09
C ALA A 503 -31.31 29.53 9.50
N LYS A 504 -31.50 28.24 9.86
CA LYS A 504 -32.69 27.46 9.47
C LYS A 504 -33.98 28.10 9.99
N THR A 505 -33.98 28.58 11.23
CA THR A 505 -35.13 29.25 11.85
C THR A 505 -35.52 30.52 11.09
N LEU A 506 -34.52 31.34 10.74
CA LEU A 506 -34.72 32.55 9.93
C LEU A 506 -35.34 32.19 8.57
N LEU A 507 -34.75 31.25 7.83
CA LEU A 507 -35.26 30.79 6.53
C LEU A 507 -36.70 30.27 6.62
N ASN A 508 -37.02 29.48 7.64
CA ASN A 508 -38.37 28.98 7.87
C ASN A 508 -39.38 30.10 8.14
N LYS A 509 -38.99 31.12 8.92
CA LYS A 509 -39.83 32.30 9.16
C LYS A 509 -40.10 33.07 7.88
N ARG A 510 -39.08 33.27 7.03
CA ARG A 510 -39.24 33.95 5.73
C ARG A 510 -40.13 33.15 4.78
N ASN A 511 -39.93 31.84 4.67
CA ASN A 511 -40.75 30.96 3.85
C ASN A 511 -42.22 30.94 4.30
N LYS A 512 -42.48 30.98 5.62
CA LYS A 512 -43.84 31.14 6.16
C LYS A 512 -44.46 32.48 5.75
N ALA A 513 -43.72 33.58 5.85
CA ALA A 513 -44.19 34.90 5.43
C ALA A 513 -44.53 34.94 3.93
N ILE A 514 -43.64 34.41 3.08
CA ILE A 514 -43.87 34.31 1.62
C ILE A 514 -45.12 33.48 1.32
N ARG A 515 -45.27 32.30 1.94
CA ARG A 515 -46.46 31.44 1.76
C ARG A 515 -47.77 32.10 2.21
N PHE A 516 -47.72 33.02 3.17
CA PHE A 516 -48.89 33.76 3.64
C PHE A 516 -49.32 34.83 2.61
N VAL A 517 -48.35 35.50 1.98
CA VAL A 517 -48.60 36.48 0.91
C VAL A 517 -49.18 35.81 -0.34
N VAL A 518 -48.62 34.67 -0.77
CA VAL A 518 -49.02 33.95 -2.00
C VAL A 518 -50.44 33.37 -1.96
N LYS A 519 -51.08 33.29 -0.77
CA LYS A 519 -52.42 32.70 -0.59
C LYS A 519 -53.59 33.71 -0.61
N SER A 520 -53.33 35.00 -0.76
CA SER A 520 -54.39 36.01 -0.87
C SER A 520 -54.26 36.76 -2.20
N SER A 521 -55.38 37.05 -2.86
CA SER A 521 -55.40 37.88 -4.09
C SER A 521 -54.76 39.25 -3.86
N ALA A 522 -54.92 39.82 -2.65
CA ALA A 522 -54.27 41.06 -2.24
C ALA A 522 -52.73 40.98 -2.18
N GLY A 523 -52.17 39.79 -1.98
CA GLY A 523 -50.72 39.58 -1.95
C GLY A 523 -50.09 39.63 -3.35
N TRP A 524 -50.81 39.21 -4.38
CA TRP A 524 -50.37 39.35 -5.77
C TRP A 524 -50.54 40.77 -6.28
N THR A 525 -51.58 41.50 -5.86
CA THR A 525 -51.72 42.94 -6.19
C THR A 525 -50.54 43.76 -5.65
N ALA A 526 -50.03 43.45 -4.46
CA ALA A 526 -48.84 44.11 -3.90
C ALA A 526 -47.53 43.70 -4.59
N VAL A 527 -47.46 42.53 -5.22
CA VAL A 527 -46.32 42.07 -6.03
C VAL A 527 -46.36 42.72 -7.41
N GLU A 528 -47.52 42.75 -8.06
CA GLU A 528 -47.75 43.44 -9.33
C GLU A 528 -47.51 44.95 -9.21
N GLU A 529 -47.93 45.59 -8.11
CA GLU A 529 -47.60 47.00 -7.85
C GLU A 529 -46.08 47.23 -7.72
N ASN A 530 -45.33 46.29 -7.13
CA ASN A 530 -43.87 46.42 -7.03
C ASN A 530 -43.15 46.09 -8.34
N GLU A 531 -43.66 45.15 -9.16
CA GLU A 531 -43.07 44.79 -10.46
C GLU A 531 -43.43 45.78 -11.58
N SER A 532 -44.51 46.56 -11.41
CA SER A 532 -44.96 47.58 -12.38
C SER A 532 -44.32 48.97 -12.17
N ASP A 533 -43.51 49.14 -11.13
CA ASP A 533 -42.78 50.38 -10.86
C ASP A 533 -41.43 50.37 -11.63
N GLU A 534 -41.12 51.44 -12.37
CA GLU A 534 -39.95 51.56 -13.28
C GLU A 534 -38.57 51.41 -12.58
N LEU A 535 -38.55 51.23 -11.26
CA LEU A 535 -37.36 51.05 -10.43
C LEU A 535 -37.14 49.59 -9.95
N ALA A 536 -37.90 48.61 -10.47
CA ALA A 536 -37.76 47.19 -10.10
C ALA A 536 -36.65 46.43 -10.87
N ASP A 537 -35.95 47.08 -11.80
CA ASP A 537 -35.02 46.45 -12.74
C ASP A 537 -33.51 46.61 -12.40
N ASP A 538 -33.15 47.05 -11.18
CA ASP A 538 -31.75 47.09 -10.70
C ASP A 538 -31.47 46.13 -9.52
#